data_AF-A0A432VP88-F1
#
_entry.id   AF-A0A432VP88-F1
#
_cell.length_a   1.000
_cell.length_b   1.000
_cell.length_c   1.000
_cell.angle_alpha   90.00
_cell.angle_beta   90.00
_cell.angle_gamma   90.00
#
_symmetry.space_group_name_H-M   'P 1'
#
loop_
_entity.id
_entity.type
_entity.pdbx_description
1 polymer ?
#
loop_
_entity_poly.entity_id
_entity_poly.type
_entity_poly.pdbx_seq_one_letter_code
_entity_poly.pdbx_strand_id
1 'polypeptide(L)' 'MVNDLNLIHMGGRTYNPVLGRFMQADPFIQAGANLQ' A
#
# COMPACT_ATOMS: atom_id res chain seq x y z
N MET A 1 -4.12 -20.09 -7.66
CA MET A 1 -3.26 -20.05 -6.46
C MET A 1 -2.58 -18.71 -6.44
N VAL A 2 -2.67 -17.96 -5.33
CA VAL A 2 -2.15 -16.59 -5.20
C VAL A 2 -0.78 -16.58 -4.48
N ASN A 3 0.01 -17.64 -4.69
CA ASN A 3 1.16 -17.95 -3.84
C ASN A 3 2.42 -17.11 -4.13
N ASP A 4 2.46 -16.39 -5.26
CA ASP A 4 3.65 -15.65 -5.70
C ASP A 4 3.57 -14.13 -5.47
N LEU A 5 2.55 -13.69 -4.72
CA LEU A 5 2.47 -12.31 -4.29
C LEU A 5 3.54 -12.08 -3.22
N ASN A 6 4.72 -11.65 -3.66
CA ASN A 6 5.80 -11.13 -2.82
C ASN A 6 5.27 -9.94 -2.02
N LEU A 7 4.56 -10.20 -0.92
CA LEU A 7 3.86 -9.21 -0.13
C LEU A 7 4.30 -9.33 1.32
N ILE A 8 4.55 -8.19 1.94
CA ILE A 8 5.00 -8.08 3.32
C ILE A 8 3.86 -7.50 4.15
N HIS A 9 3.54 -8.15 5.27
CA HIS A 9 2.56 -7.65 6.23
C HIS A 9 3.24 -6.67 7.19
N MET A 10 2.78 -5.41 7.21
CA MET A 10 3.41 -4.33 7.98
C MET A 10 2.34 -3.52 8.71
N GLY A 11 2.16 -3.79 10.01
CA GLY A 11 1.23 -3.03 10.86
C GLY A 11 -0.23 -3.01 10.36
N GLY A 12 -0.71 -4.12 9.79
CA GLY A 12 -2.08 -4.24 9.25
C GLY A 12 -2.24 -3.77 7.80
N ARG A 13 -1.16 -3.36 7.14
CA ARG A 13 -1.13 -3.03 5.71
C ARG A 13 -0.28 -4.04 4.96
N THR A 14 -0.49 -4.13 3.65
CA THR A 14 0.32 -4.99 2.79
C THR A 14 1.22 -4.17 1.87
N TYR A 15 2.53 -4.42 1.93
CA TYR A 15 3.55 -3.76 1.11
C TYR A 15 4.06 -4.69 0.01
N ASN A 16 4.18 -4.18 -1.21
CA ASN A 16 4.78 -4.88 -2.34
C ASN A 16 6.22 -4.34 -2.57
N PRO A 17 7.26 -5.13 -2.27
CA PRO A 17 8.66 -4.73 -2.42
C PRO A 17 9.09 -4.65 -3.89
N VAL A 18 8.42 -5.35 -4.81
CA VAL A 18 8.72 -5.27 -6.25
C VAL A 18 8.22 -3.95 -6.82
N LEU A 19 7.04 -3.50 -6.40
CA LEU A 19 6.45 -2.23 -6.85
C LEU A 19 6.87 -1.02 -6.02
N GLY A 20 7.50 -1.23 -4.86
CA GLY A 20 7.89 -0.16 -3.94
C GLY A 20 6.72 0.59 -3.30
N ARG A 21 5.55 -0.06 -3.13
CA ARG A 21 4.34 0.62 -2.61
C ARG A 21 3.46 -0.27 -1.74
N PHE A 22 2.64 0.36 -0.91
CA PHE A 22 1.52 -0.32 -0.25
C PHE A 22 0.41 -0.65 -1.26
N MET A 23 -0.21 -1.82 -1.09
CA MET A 23 -1.32 -2.30 -1.92
C MET A 23 -2.67 -1.66 -1.56
N GLN A 24 -2.69 -0.80 -0.55
CA GLN A 24 -3.85 -0.06 -0.06
C GLN A 24 -3.49 1.42 0.00
N ALA A 25 -4.48 2.28 -0.26
CA ALA A 25 -4.36 3.72 -0.08
C ALA A 25 -3.94 4.07 1.36
N ASP A 26 -3.33 5.23 1.54
CA ASP A 26 -3.04 5.73 2.88
C ASP A 26 -4.34 6.12 3.60
N PRO A 27 -4.56 5.66 4.84
CA PRO A 27 -5.78 5.98 5.59
C PRO A 27 -5.79 7.42 6.13
N PHE A 28 -4.64 8.08 6.25
CA PHE A 28 -4.50 9.42 6.81
C PHE A 28 -4.06 10.42 5.73
N ILE A 29 -5.01 10.78 4.87
CA ILE A 29 -4.75 11.71 3.77
C ILE A 29 -4.76 13.14 4.32
N GLN A 30 -3.57 13.76 4.42
CA GLN A 30 -3.42 15.11 4.96
C GLN A 30 -4.17 16.20 4.16
N ALA A 31 -4.38 16.02 2.85
CA ALA A 31 -5.03 17.01 1.98
C ALA A 31 -5.80 16.36 0.82
N GLY A 32 -6.84 15.56 1.12
CA GLY A 32 -7.51 14.72 0.11
C GLY A 32 -8.25 15.46 -1.01
N ALA A 33 -8.53 16.76 -0.84
CA ALA A 33 -9.18 17.60 -1.85
C ALA A 33 -8.21 18.57 -2.54
N ASN A 34 -6.92 18.56 -2.19
CA ASN A 34 -5.94 19.43 -2.81
C ASN A 34 -5.50 18.84 -4.16
N LEU A 35 -5.80 19.56 -5.24
CA LEU A 35 -5.50 19.18 -6.62
C LEU A 35 -4.34 20.01 -7.23
N GLN A 36 -3.67 20.85 -6.44
CA GLN A 36 -2.56 21.71 -6.88
C GLN A 36 -1.38 20.94 -7.48
#